data_AF-A0AAD7CGH7-F1
#
_entry.id   AF-A0AAD7CGH7-F1
#
_cell.length_a   1.000
_cell.length_b   1.000
_cell.length_c   1.000
_cell.angle_alpha   90.00
_cell.angle_beta   90.00
_cell.angle_gamma   90.00
#
_symmetry.space_group_name_H-M   'P 1'
#
loop_
_entity.id
_entity.type
_entity.pdbx_description
1 polymer ?
#
loop_
_entity_poly.entity_id
_entity_poly.type
_entity_poly.pdbx_seq_one_letter_code
_entity_poly.pdbx_strand_id
1 'polypeptide(L)'
;MRRSTRRHYTTSFTLYAPSSMAQNTQYRDILRKVSGAPRRFISAARQQNLQGLAALTDLVNVWAHVPRILDHGIIDMFLSHLRQELAPASTREWRNDATFAQLSLRALSGMPRFFDAPKYAEQARMLLAGWPGIVTWSHYIYDFHHANSTGAQQRVRISSIAGLLYELAGFPTFHPCMVDTPGSVELVTKLWIWGFNRKVNIAATTFS
;
A
#
# COMPACT_ATOMS: atom_id res chain seq x y z
N MET A 1 -12.92 -38.37 -4.72
CA MET A 1 -12.43 -37.20 -3.95
C MET A 1 -11.06 -36.78 -4.49
N ARG A 2 -10.99 -35.73 -5.33
CA ARG A 2 -9.71 -35.21 -5.86
C ARG A 2 -9.17 -34.14 -4.91
N ARG A 3 -8.02 -34.41 -4.26
CA ARG A 3 -7.29 -33.43 -3.45
C ARG A 3 -6.67 -32.40 -4.39
N SER A 4 -7.22 -31.18 -4.39
CA SER A 4 -6.67 -30.03 -5.08
C SER A 4 -5.45 -29.53 -4.29
N THR A 5 -4.26 -29.81 -4.81
CA THR A 5 -2.99 -29.27 -4.30
C THR A 5 -2.88 -27.81 -4.74
N ARG A 6 -3.39 -26.89 -3.91
CA ARG A 6 -3.09 -25.45 -4.07
C ARG A 6 -1.58 -25.25 -3.88
N ARG A 7 -0.87 -25.00 -4.97
CA ARG A 7 0.50 -24.49 -4.91
C ARG A 7 0.44 -23.04 -4.41
N HIS A 8 0.91 -22.82 -3.18
CA HIS A 8 1.13 -21.48 -2.67
C HIS A 8 2.35 -20.90 -3.39
N TYR A 9 2.11 -20.07 -4.40
CA TYR A 9 3.15 -19.20 -4.94
C TYR A 9 3.42 -18.10 -3.91
N THR A 10 4.49 -18.27 -3.15
CA THR A 10 5.05 -17.21 -2.29
C THR A 10 5.79 -16.24 -3.18
N THR A 11 5.05 -15.39 -3.89
CA THR A 11 5.63 -14.19 -4.50
C THR A 11 5.97 -13.25 -3.35
N SER A 12 7.16 -13.39 -2.78
CA SER A 12 7.71 -12.42 -1.83
C SER A 12 7.85 -11.10 -2.57
N PHE A 13 6.89 -10.19 -2.38
CA PHE A 13 7.12 -8.78 -2.65
C PHE A 13 8.19 -8.34 -1.66
N THR A 14 9.44 -8.33 -2.11
CA THR A 14 10.55 -7.80 -1.33
C THR A 14 10.31 -6.31 -1.16
N LEU A 15 9.68 -5.93 -0.06
CA LEU A 15 9.78 -4.59 0.50
C LEU A 15 11.27 -4.24 0.47
N TYR A 16 11.61 -3.19 -0.27
CA TYR A 16 12.96 -2.70 -0.58
C TYR A 16 13.97 -3.07 0.53
N ALA A 17 14.76 -4.13 0.32
CA ALA A 17 15.85 -4.46 1.21
C ALA A 17 16.98 -3.45 0.92
N PRO A 18 17.35 -2.58 1.87
CA PRO A 18 18.36 -1.55 1.63
C PRO A 18 19.70 -2.18 1.24
N SER A 19 20.25 -1.76 0.08
CA SER A 19 21.40 -2.40 -0.56
C SER A 19 22.76 -1.88 -0.06
N SER A 20 22.79 -0.90 0.85
CA SER A 20 24.02 -0.39 1.46
C SER A 20 24.05 -0.59 2.98
N MET A 21 25.26 -0.81 3.55
CA MET A 21 25.45 -0.95 5.00
C MET A 21 24.92 0.25 5.78
N ALA A 22 25.08 1.47 5.27
CA ALA A 22 24.59 2.69 5.91
C ALA A 22 23.05 2.74 5.98
N GLN A 23 22.37 2.30 4.92
CA GLN A 23 20.91 2.18 4.93
C GLN A 23 20.44 1.09 5.90
N ASN A 24 21.27 0.06 6.15
CA ASN A 24 20.97 -0.99 7.14
C ASN A 24 21.04 -0.44 8.58
N THR A 25 22.02 0.41 8.90
CA THR A 25 22.11 1.06 10.22
C THR A 25 20.90 1.97 10.49
N GLN A 26 20.58 2.86 9.54
CA GLN A 26 19.42 3.76 9.69
C GLN A 26 18.12 2.97 9.86
N TYR A 27 17.92 1.93 9.05
CA TYR A 27 16.75 1.05 9.14
C TYR A 27 16.63 0.38 10.52
N ARG A 28 17.72 -0.18 11.04
CA ARG A 28 17.74 -0.80 12.38
C ARG A 28 17.44 0.20 13.48
N ASP A 29 17.93 1.44 13.35
CA ASP A 29 17.63 2.49 14.31
C ASP A 29 16.15 2.90 14.30
N ILE A 30 15.55 3.04 13.11
CA ILE A 30 14.11 3.31 12.99
C ILE A 30 13.31 2.16 13.59
N LEU A 31 13.65 0.91 13.24
CA LEU A 31 12.99 -0.28 13.76
C LEU A 31 13.05 -0.32 15.30
N ARG A 32 14.21 -0.03 15.89
CA ARG A 32 14.39 0.04 17.36
C ARG A 32 13.54 1.15 17.99
N LYS A 33 13.54 2.36 17.40
CA LYS A 33 12.76 3.50 17.90
C LYS A 33 11.26 3.24 17.84
N VAL A 34 10.77 2.72 16.71
CA VAL A 34 9.35 2.38 16.50
C VAL A 34 8.93 1.26 17.44
N SER A 35 9.76 0.23 17.62
CA SER A 35 9.47 -0.87 18.54
C SER A 35 9.41 -0.43 20.00
N GLY A 36 10.24 0.53 20.40
CA GLY A 36 10.28 1.04 21.78
C GLY A 36 9.14 2.01 22.12
N ALA A 37 8.59 2.74 21.14
CA ALA A 37 7.56 3.75 21.37
C ALA A 37 6.52 3.85 20.23
N PRO A 38 5.81 2.76 19.89
CA PRO A 38 4.95 2.70 18.70
C PRO A 38 3.81 3.73 18.73
N ARG A 39 3.17 3.93 19.88
CA ARG A 39 2.07 4.91 20.04
C ARG A 39 2.51 6.34 19.74
N ARG A 40 3.75 6.70 20.07
CA ARG A 40 4.29 8.04 19.79
C ARG A 40 4.41 8.28 18.28
N PHE A 41 4.94 7.29 17.55
CA PHE A 41 5.05 7.38 16.09
C PHE A 41 3.68 7.41 15.43
N ILE A 42 2.73 6.58 15.87
CA ILE A 42 1.36 6.57 15.36
C ILE A 42 0.67 7.92 15.60
N SER A 43 0.77 8.46 16.82
CA SER A 43 0.18 9.75 17.15
C SER A 43 0.81 10.90 16.37
N ALA A 44 2.13 10.87 16.15
CA ALA A 44 2.81 11.86 15.33
C ALA A 44 2.39 11.75 13.86
N ALA A 45 2.32 10.53 13.31
CA ALA A 45 1.95 10.27 11.92
C ALA A 45 0.55 10.78 11.56
N ARG A 46 -0.39 10.79 12.51
CA ARG A 46 -1.73 11.38 12.32
C ARG A 46 -1.71 12.88 12.04
N GLN A 47 -0.65 13.58 12.41
CA GLN A 47 -0.55 15.03 12.21
C GLN A 47 -0.19 15.32 10.75
N GLN A 48 -0.99 16.16 10.08
CA GLN A 48 -0.75 16.55 8.69
C GLN A 48 0.30 17.67 8.57
N ASN A 49 1.47 17.46 9.19
CA ASN A 49 2.61 18.37 9.17
C ASN A 49 3.90 17.62 8.80
N LEU A 50 5.03 18.34 8.69
CA LEU A 50 6.31 17.73 8.29
C LEU A 50 6.79 16.64 9.27
N GLN A 51 6.54 16.82 10.57
CA GLN A 51 6.90 15.83 11.57
C GLN A 51 6.06 14.56 11.43
N GLY A 52 4.77 14.70 11.18
CA GLY A 52 3.88 13.56 10.93
C GLY A 52 4.23 12.84 9.63
N LEU A 53 4.61 13.57 8.58
CA LEU A 53 5.09 12.95 7.35
C LEU A 53 6.37 12.10 7.57
N ALA A 54 7.31 12.61 8.35
CA ALA A 54 8.51 11.87 8.72
C ALA A 54 8.16 10.60 9.54
N ALA A 55 7.30 10.74 10.54
CA ALA A 55 6.85 9.60 11.36
C ALA A 55 6.08 8.56 10.54
N LEU A 56 5.21 8.99 9.62
CA LEU A 56 4.49 8.11 8.70
C LEU A 56 5.47 7.35 7.80
N THR A 57 6.46 8.05 7.25
CA THR A 57 7.50 7.45 6.40
C THR A 57 8.28 6.37 7.16
N ASP A 58 8.67 6.65 8.40
CA ASP A 58 9.33 5.67 9.26
C ASP A 58 8.45 4.43 9.48
N LEU A 59 7.16 4.64 9.80
CA LEU A 59 6.20 3.55 9.99
C LEU A 59 6.03 2.71 8.73
N VAL A 60 5.82 3.33 7.55
CA VAL A 60 5.65 2.64 6.26
C VAL A 60 6.78 1.64 6.01
N ASN A 61 8.00 1.99 6.41
CA ASN A 61 9.18 1.17 6.16
C ASN A 61 9.35 0.00 7.13
N VAL A 62 8.89 0.11 8.38
CA VAL A 62 9.25 -0.87 9.43
C VAL A 62 8.06 -1.58 10.07
N TRP A 63 6.82 -1.10 9.89
CA TRP A 63 5.69 -1.58 10.68
C TRP A 63 5.41 -3.08 10.53
N ALA A 64 5.61 -3.63 9.34
CA ALA A 64 5.44 -5.07 9.07
C ALA A 64 6.42 -5.95 9.87
N HIS A 65 7.53 -5.37 10.35
CA HIS A 65 8.54 -6.03 11.19
C HIS A 65 8.31 -5.84 12.69
N VAL A 66 7.25 -5.11 13.08
CA VAL A 66 6.88 -4.87 14.47
C VAL A 66 5.45 -5.37 14.69
N PRO A 67 5.19 -6.68 14.81
CA PRO A 67 3.82 -7.22 14.83
C PRO A 67 2.91 -6.58 15.89
N ARG A 68 3.46 -6.23 17.07
CA ARG A 68 2.76 -5.57 18.18
C ARG A 68 2.20 -4.19 17.83
N ILE A 69 2.65 -3.58 16.72
CA ILE A 69 2.17 -2.27 16.29
C ILE A 69 0.72 -2.31 15.79
N LEU A 70 0.23 -3.49 15.40
CA LEU A 70 -1.18 -3.71 15.05
C LEU A 70 -2.10 -3.43 16.25
N ASP A 71 -1.68 -3.81 17.45
CA ASP A 71 -2.43 -3.60 18.70
C ASP A 71 -2.47 -2.11 19.14
N HIS A 72 -1.79 -1.23 18.39
CA HIS A 72 -1.73 0.20 18.65
C HIS A 72 -2.51 1.04 17.62
N GLY A 73 -3.35 0.39 16.81
CA GLY A 73 -4.23 1.10 15.87
C GLY A 73 -3.49 1.68 14.67
N ILE A 74 -2.43 1.01 14.19
CA ILE A 74 -1.70 1.47 13.00
C ILE A 74 -2.59 1.44 11.73
N ILE A 75 -3.46 0.44 11.61
CA ILE A 75 -4.40 0.32 10.48
C ILE A 75 -5.38 1.49 10.51
N ASP A 76 -5.94 1.82 11.68
CA ASP A 76 -6.80 3.01 11.86
C ASP A 76 -6.09 4.29 11.43
N MET A 77 -4.81 4.45 11.79
CA MET A 77 -4.01 5.60 11.38
C MET A 77 -3.84 5.66 9.86
N PHE A 78 -3.46 4.58 9.18
CA PHE A 78 -3.37 4.57 7.72
C PHE A 78 -4.71 4.89 7.07
N LEU A 79 -5.81 4.31 7.57
CA LEU A 79 -7.15 4.58 7.06
C LEU A 79 -7.61 6.03 7.32
N SER A 80 -7.14 6.67 8.38
CA SER A 80 -7.45 8.07 8.66
C SER A 80 -6.93 9.04 7.58
N HIS A 81 -5.82 8.69 6.93
CA HIS A 81 -5.27 9.41 5.77
C HIS A 81 -5.95 9.02 4.45
N LEU A 82 -6.76 7.96 4.45
CA LEU A 82 -7.48 7.45 3.29
C LEU A 82 -8.97 7.76 3.35
N ARG A 83 -9.41 8.65 4.24
CA ARG A 83 -10.80 9.12 4.29
C ARG A 83 -11.22 9.67 2.92
N GLN A 84 -12.38 9.24 2.44
CA GLN A 84 -12.87 9.53 1.09
C GLN A 84 -13.07 11.03 0.87
N GLU A 85 -13.59 11.72 1.87
CA GLU A 85 -13.83 13.16 1.89
C GLU A 85 -12.57 14.03 1.79
N LEU A 86 -11.38 13.43 2.01
CA LEU A 86 -10.10 14.13 1.84
C LEU A 86 -9.57 14.04 0.41
N ALA A 87 -10.11 13.13 -0.41
CA ALA A 87 -9.65 12.94 -1.77
C ALA A 87 -10.03 14.16 -2.64
N PRO A 88 -9.09 14.74 -3.40
CA PRO A 88 -9.41 15.85 -4.28
C PRO A 88 -10.31 15.39 -5.44
N ALA A 89 -11.30 16.22 -5.81
CA ALA A 89 -12.13 15.98 -6.98
C ALA A 89 -11.38 16.18 -8.32
N SER A 90 -10.25 16.89 -8.29
CA SER A 90 -9.46 17.27 -9.47
C SER A 90 -8.04 16.76 -9.36
N THR A 91 -7.51 16.21 -10.45
CA THR A 91 -6.14 15.67 -10.58
C THR A 91 -5.15 16.71 -11.12
N ARG A 92 -5.50 18.01 -11.09
CA ARG A 92 -4.64 19.08 -11.59
C ARG A 92 -3.44 19.36 -10.67
N GLU A 93 -3.59 19.17 -9.37
CA GLU A 93 -2.59 19.57 -8.38
C GLU A 93 -2.37 18.49 -7.32
N TRP A 94 -1.10 18.25 -6.98
CA TRP A 94 -0.75 17.33 -5.91
C TRP A 94 -0.81 18.02 -4.55
N ARG A 95 -1.77 17.61 -3.72
CA ARG A 95 -1.92 18.14 -2.35
C ARG A 95 -1.10 17.34 -1.33
N ASN A 96 -0.82 17.95 -0.18
CA ASN A 96 -0.15 17.27 0.93
C ASN A 96 -0.90 16.00 1.35
N ASP A 97 -2.24 16.04 1.41
CA ASP A 97 -3.10 14.90 1.72
C ASP A 97 -2.80 13.69 0.80
N ALA A 98 -2.53 13.94 -0.48
CA ALA A 98 -2.20 12.90 -1.44
C ALA A 98 -0.88 12.18 -1.11
N THR A 99 0.10 12.91 -0.55
CA THR A 99 1.35 12.29 -0.08
C THR A 99 1.10 11.35 1.08
N PHE A 100 0.29 11.77 2.07
CA PHE A 100 -0.08 10.93 3.22
C PHE A 100 -0.91 9.71 2.77
N ALA A 101 -1.87 9.90 1.88
CA ALA A 101 -2.66 8.84 1.29
C ALA A 101 -1.78 7.84 0.50
N GLN A 102 -0.88 8.33 -0.36
CA GLN A 102 0.03 7.48 -1.12
C GLN A 102 0.95 6.64 -0.21
N LEU A 103 1.50 7.24 0.84
CA LEU A 103 2.30 6.51 1.82
C LEU A 103 1.44 5.48 2.57
N SER A 104 0.21 5.82 2.93
CA SER A 104 -0.71 4.89 3.61
C SER A 104 -1.08 3.71 2.72
N LEU A 105 -1.42 3.93 1.44
CA LEU A 105 -1.64 2.84 0.48
C LEU A 105 -0.39 1.96 0.32
N ARG A 106 0.80 2.58 0.28
CA ARG A 106 2.06 1.83 0.23
C ARG A 106 2.28 1.00 1.49
N ALA A 107 2.03 1.54 2.68
CA ALA A 107 2.15 0.79 3.92
C ALA A 107 1.19 -0.41 3.92
N LEU A 108 -0.05 -0.19 3.49
CA LEU A 108 -1.05 -1.25 3.38
C LEU A 108 -0.69 -2.28 2.30
N SER A 109 0.02 -1.91 1.23
CA SER A 109 0.52 -2.88 0.24
C SER A 109 1.55 -3.87 0.80
N GLY A 110 2.20 -3.51 1.91
CA GLY A 110 3.12 -4.38 2.65
C GLY A 110 2.44 -5.19 3.74
N MET A 111 1.10 -5.26 3.77
CA MET A 111 0.40 -6.01 4.79
C MET A 111 0.79 -7.50 4.73
N PRO A 112 1.17 -8.10 5.87
CA PRO A 112 1.44 -9.52 5.91
C PRO A 112 0.19 -10.33 5.54
N ARG A 113 0.37 -11.49 4.90
CA ARG A 113 -0.71 -12.41 4.47
C ARG A 113 -1.52 -13.05 5.61
N PHE A 114 -1.58 -12.45 6.79
CA PHE A 114 -2.16 -13.07 7.97
C PHE A 114 -3.65 -12.76 8.17
N PHE A 115 -4.32 -11.95 7.34
CA PHE A 115 -5.74 -11.61 7.55
C PHE A 115 -6.71 -12.79 7.50
N ASP A 116 -6.29 -13.94 6.96
CA ASP A 116 -7.06 -15.19 7.05
C ASP A 116 -7.04 -15.81 8.46
N ALA A 117 -6.12 -15.39 9.33
CA ALA A 117 -6.08 -15.87 10.70
C ALA A 117 -7.15 -15.16 11.55
N PRO A 118 -7.93 -15.90 12.36
CA PRO A 118 -9.00 -15.32 13.18
C PRO A 118 -8.57 -14.14 14.07
N LYS A 119 -7.30 -14.15 14.52
CA LYS A 119 -6.72 -13.08 15.35
C LYS A 119 -6.63 -11.72 14.65
N TYR A 120 -6.80 -11.66 13.32
CA TYR A 120 -6.77 -10.42 12.54
C TYR A 120 -8.12 -10.05 11.90
N ALA A 121 -9.22 -10.69 12.32
CA ALA A 121 -10.54 -10.44 11.78
C ALA A 121 -10.99 -8.97 11.95
N GLU A 122 -10.62 -8.35 13.06
CA GLU A 122 -10.95 -6.95 13.34
C GLU A 122 -10.23 -6.00 12.36
N GLN A 123 -8.96 -6.22 12.10
CA GLN A 123 -8.20 -5.42 11.14
C GLN A 123 -8.72 -5.61 9.71
N ALA A 124 -9.14 -6.82 9.34
CA ALA A 124 -9.82 -7.06 8.07
C ALA A 124 -11.15 -6.29 7.97
N ARG A 125 -11.95 -6.28 9.05
CA ARG A 125 -13.18 -5.49 9.14
C ARG A 125 -12.93 -3.99 9.01
N MET A 126 -11.88 -3.48 9.65
CA MET A 126 -11.47 -2.07 9.52
C MET A 126 -11.11 -1.70 8.08
N LEU A 127 -10.35 -2.56 7.40
CA LEU A 127 -9.97 -2.35 6.00
C LEU A 127 -11.19 -2.37 5.07
N LEU A 128 -12.15 -3.27 5.30
CA LEU A 128 -13.43 -3.29 4.58
C LEU A 128 -14.21 -1.99 4.80
N ALA A 129 -14.27 -1.50 6.05
CA ALA A 129 -14.92 -0.22 6.35
C ALA A 129 -14.20 0.97 5.68
N GLY A 130 -12.87 0.92 5.56
CA GLY A 130 -12.07 1.91 4.86
C GLY A 130 -12.02 1.77 3.34
N TRP A 131 -12.66 0.74 2.77
CA TRP A 131 -12.58 0.40 1.35
C TRP A 131 -12.96 1.54 0.39
N PRO A 132 -14.07 2.29 0.59
CA PRO A 132 -14.42 3.41 -0.28
C PRO A 132 -13.30 4.45 -0.38
N GLY A 133 -12.63 4.71 0.75
CA GLY A 133 -11.49 5.59 0.85
C GLY A 133 -10.27 5.08 0.08
N ILE A 134 -9.93 3.79 0.26
CA ILE A 134 -8.85 3.11 -0.47
C ILE A 134 -9.05 3.25 -1.98
N VAL A 135 -10.25 2.95 -2.48
CA VAL A 135 -10.54 3.00 -3.93
C VAL A 135 -10.48 4.43 -4.45
N THR A 136 -11.11 5.38 -3.75
CA THR A 136 -11.14 6.79 -4.18
C THR A 136 -9.72 7.37 -4.29
N TRP A 137 -8.88 7.16 -3.27
CA TRP A 137 -7.49 7.62 -3.30
C TRP A 137 -6.66 6.89 -4.36
N SER A 138 -6.92 5.60 -4.57
CA SER A 138 -6.23 4.82 -5.60
C SER A 138 -6.53 5.36 -7.01
N HIS A 139 -7.78 5.70 -7.31
CA HIS A 139 -8.15 6.36 -8.57
C HIS A 139 -7.45 7.71 -8.72
N TYR A 140 -7.57 8.59 -7.72
CA TYR A 140 -6.96 9.91 -7.76
C TYR A 140 -5.44 9.82 -8.01
N ILE A 141 -4.73 8.97 -7.26
CA ILE A 141 -3.27 8.81 -7.38
C ILE A 141 -2.90 8.21 -8.74
N TYR A 142 -3.66 7.21 -9.21
CA TYR A 142 -3.46 6.63 -10.54
C TYR A 142 -3.62 7.70 -11.61
N ASP A 143 -4.74 8.42 -11.65
CA ASP A 143 -5.04 9.41 -12.68
C ASP A 143 -4.04 10.57 -12.66
N PHE A 144 -3.67 11.05 -11.46
CA PHE A 144 -2.65 12.10 -11.31
C PHE A 144 -1.31 11.67 -11.90
N HIS A 145 -0.79 10.49 -11.53
CA HIS A 145 0.50 10.02 -12.06
C HIS A 145 0.40 9.53 -13.50
N HIS A 146 -0.78 9.12 -13.94
CA HIS A 146 -1.01 8.77 -15.33
C HIS A 146 -0.82 10.00 -16.24
N ALA A 147 -1.39 11.14 -15.85
CA ALA A 147 -1.30 12.39 -16.59
C ALA A 147 0.04 13.14 -16.39
N ASN A 148 0.60 13.14 -15.18
CA ASN A 148 1.69 14.05 -14.80
C ASN A 148 3.06 13.37 -14.63
N SER A 149 3.17 12.05 -14.82
CA SER A 149 4.42 11.33 -14.60
C SER A 149 4.69 10.37 -15.75
N THR A 150 5.97 10.17 -16.09
CA THR A 150 6.37 9.26 -17.16
C THR A 150 7.42 8.26 -16.67
N GLY A 151 7.65 7.22 -17.48
CA GLY A 151 8.77 6.31 -17.28
C GLY A 151 8.75 5.53 -15.95
N ALA A 152 9.86 5.59 -15.22
CA ALA A 152 10.09 4.80 -14.01
C ALA A 152 9.36 5.34 -12.77
N GLN A 153 9.28 6.66 -12.63
CA GLN A 153 8.65 7.28 -11.44
C GLN A 153 7.16 6.96 -11.37
N GLN A 154 6.47 7.05 -12.51
CA GLN A 154 5.07 6.64 -12.64
C GLN A 154 4.87 5.19 -12.18
N ARG A 155 5.74 4.26 -12.63
CA ARG A 155 5.66 2.84 -12.24
C ARG A 155 5.80 2.62 -10.75
N VAL A 156 6.82 3.22 -10.11
CA VAL A 156 7.05 3.04 -8.68
C VAL A 156 5.82 3.50 -7.88
N ARG A 157 5.26 4.65 -8.25
CA ARG A 157 4.11 5.24 -7.54
C ARG A 157 2.80 4.48 -7.73
N ILE A 158 2.60 3.92 -8.91
CA ILE A 158 1.41 3.11 -9.23
C ILE A 158 1.54 1.67 -8.67
N SER A 159 2.77 1.17 -8.52
CA SER A 159 3.02 -0.21 -8.05
C SER A 159 2.52 -0.48 -6.64
N SER A 160 2.49 0.52 -5.74
CA SER A 160 1.94 0.34 -4.40
C SER A 160 0.42 0.11 -4.43
N ILE A 161 -0.30 0.77 -5.34
CA ILE A 161 -1.73 0.56 -5.53
C ILE A 161 -1.97 -0.85 -6.05
N ALA A 162 -1.24 -1.24 -7.10
CA ALA A 162 -1.35 -2.59 -7.66
C ALA A 162 -1.03 -3.68 -6.63
N GLY A 163 0.03 -3.49 -5.83
CA GLY A 163 0.42 -4.40 -4.75
C GLY A 163 -0.67 -4.53 -3.70
N LEU A 164 -1.25 -3.41 -3.24
CA LEU A 164 -2.35 -3.42 -2.28
C LEU A 164 -3.57 -4.16 -2.83
N LEU A 165 -4.04 -3.82 -4.03
CA LEU A 165 -5.23 -4.44 -4.61
C LEU A 165 -5.00 -5.93 -4.88
N TYR A 166 -3.79 -6.33 -5.26
CA TYR A 166 -3.43 -7.73 -5.44
C TYR A 166 -3.45 -8.51 -4.12
N GLU A 167 -2.84 -7.97 -3.06
CA GLU A 167 -2.87 -8.61 -1.74
C GLU A 167 -4.30 -8.70 -1.20
N LEU A 168 -5.11 -7.64 -1.35
CA LEU A 168 -6.52 -7.65 -0.93
C LEU A 168 -7.36 -8.66 -1.74
N ALA A 169 -7.14 -8.77 -3.05
CA ALA A 169 -7.78 -9.78 -3.89
C ALA A 169 -7.36 -11.22 -3.53
N GLY A 170 -6.27 -11.40 -2.77
CA GLY A 170 -5.92 -12.70 -2.21
C GLY A 170 -6.91 -13.21 -1.16
N PHE A 171 -7.69 -12.31 -0.55
CA PHE A 171 -8.62 -12.62 0.54
C PHE A 171 -10.07 -12.64 0.04
N PRO A 172 -10.78 -13.79 0.12
CA PRO A 172 -12.16 -13.90 -0.38
C PRO A 172 -13.13 -12.88 0.22
N THR A 173 -12.90 -12.44 1.46
CA THR A 173 -13.75 -11.44 2.14
C THR A 173 -13.78 -10.09 1.42
N PHE A 174 -12.75 -9.73 0.65
CA PHE A 174 -12.71 -8.48 -0.10
C PHE A 174 -13.30 -8.62 -1.52
N HIS A 175 -13.55 -9.83 -2.02
CA HIS A 175 -14.05 -10.02 -3.39
C HIS A 175 -15.38 -9.32 -3.64
N PRO A 176 -16.41 -9.45 -2.77
CA PRO A 176 -17.69 -8.78 -3.00
C PRO A 176 -17.51 -7.26 -3.08
N CYS A 177 -16.81 -6.64 -2.13
CA CYS A 177 -16.65 -5.19 -2.14
C CYS A 177 -15.81 -4.70 -3.34
N MET A 178 -14.82 -5.47 -3.80
CA MET A 178 -14.05 -5.14 -4.99
C MET A 178 -14.90 -5.17 -6.26
N VAL A 179 -15.78 -6.15 -6.40
CA VAL A 179 -16.66 -6.29 -7.57
C VAL A 179 -17.79 -5.25 -7.55
N ASP A 180 -18.37 -5.02 -6.37
CA ASP A 180 -19.55 -4.15 -6.23
C ASP A 180 -19.19 -2.65 -6.25
N THR A 181 -17.91 -2.29 -6.04
CA THR A 181 -17.49 -0.89 -6.04
C THR A 181 -17.25 -0.38 -7.46
N PRO A 182 -18.00 0.63 -7.93
CA PRO A 182 -17.81 1.21 -9.26
C PRO A 182 -16.37 1.67 -9.49
N GLY A 183 -15.84 1.39 -10.68
CA GLY A 183 -14.49 1.76 -11.08
C GLY A 183 -13.37 0.87 -10.52
N SER A 184 -13.60 0.07 -9.47
CA SER A 184 -12.55 -0.76 -8.87
C SER A 184 -11.97 -1.80 -9.83
N VAL A 185 -12.84 -2.56 -10.51
CA VAL A 185 -12.43 -3.55 -11.53
C VAL A 185 -11.73 -2.88 -12.72
N GLU A 186 -12.21 -1.71 -13.14
CA GLU A 186 -11.59 -0.93 -14.21
C GLU A 186 -10.18 -0.48 -13.81
N LEU A 187 -10.01 0.02 -12.59
CA LEU A 187 -8.72 0.43 -12.04
C LEU A 187 -7.75 -0.75 -11.98
N VAL A 188 -8.17 -1.89 -11.42
CA VAL A 188 -7.34 -3.11 -11.40
C VAL A 188 -6.91 -3.50 -12.82
N THR A 189 -7.83 -3.43 -13.78
CA THR A 189 -7.56 -3.74 -15.18
C THR A 189 -6.53 -2.77 -15.79
N LYS A 190 -6.70 -1.46 -15.56
CA LYS A 190 -5.73 -0.45 -15.96
C LYS A 190 -4.35 -0.75 -15.36
N LEU A 191 -4.27 -0.95 -14.05
CA LEU A 191 -3.02 -1.29 -13.35
C LEU A 191 -2.35 -2.54 -13.93
N TRP A 192 -3.14 -3.56 -14.29
CA TRP A 192 -2.65 -4.78 -14.91
C TRP A 192 -2.07 -4.54 -16.31
N ILE A 193 -2.82 -3.86 -17.20
CA ILE A 193 -2.38 -3.51 -18.55
C ILE A 193 -1.08 -2.71 -18.50
N TRP A 194 -1.01 -1.70 -17.62
CA TRP A 194 0.17 -0.84 -17.47
C TRP A 194 1.35 -1.55 -16.81
N GLY A 195 1.09 -2.46 -15.87
CA GLY A 195 2.10 -3.26 -15.17
C GLY A 195 2.72 -4.35 -16.06
N PHE A 196 1.93 -4.99 -16.93
CA PHE A 196 2.39 -6.11 -17.77
C PHE A 196 2.98 -5.66 -19.12
N ASN A 197 2.41 -4.67 -19.81
CA ASN A 197 2.82 -4.33 -21.18
C ASN A 197 4.28 -3.85 -21.32
N ARG A 198 4.95 -3.43 -20.24
CA ARG A 198 6.35 -2.97 -20.32
C ARG A 198 7.41 -4.04 -20.07
N LYS A 199 7.05 -5.27 -19.65
CA LYS A 199 8.01 -6.38 -19.65
C LYS A 199 8.28 -6.90 -21.08
N VAL A 200 7.33 -6.73 -21.99
CA VAL A 200 7.46 -7.16 -23.40
C VAL A 200 8.47 -6.30 -24.17
N ASN A 201 8.58 -5.01 -23.87
CA ASN A 201 9.52 -4.10 -24.54
C ASN A 201 11.00 -4.25 -24.11
N ILE A 202 11.30 -4.98 -23.03
CA ILE A 202 12.69 -5.27 -22.65
C ILE A 202 13.19 -6.50 -23.41
N ALA A 203 12.31 -7.46 -23.71
CA ALA A 203 12.67 -8.61 -24.54
C ALA A 203 12.92 -8.21 -26.00
N ALA A 204 12.23 -7.19 -26.53
CA ALA A 204 12.38 -6.77 -27.92
C ALA A 204 13.66 -5.97 -28.22
N THR A 205 14.26 -5.28 -27.23
CA THR A 205 15.51 -4.50 -27.41
C THR A 205 16.78 -5.27 -27.09
N THR A 206 16.69 -6.54 -26.69
CA THR A 206 17.87 -7.39 -26.43
C THR A 206 18.23 -8.31 -27.61
N PHE A 207 17.52 -8.16 -28.75
CA PHE A 207 17.70 -8.97 -29.96
C PHE A 207 17.94 -8.13 -31.24
N SER A 208 18.41 -6.90 -31.11
CA SER A 208 18.84 -6.05 -32.23
C SER A 208 20.31 -5.69 -32.12
#